data_AF-A0A2V8G0R1-F1
#
_entry.id   AF-A0A2V8G0R1-F1
#
_cell.length_a   1.000
_cell.length_b   1.000
_cell.length_c   1.000
_cell.angle_alpha   90.00
_cell.angle_beta   90.00
_cell.angle_gamma   90.00
#
_symmetry.space_group_name_H-M   'P 1'
#
loop_
_entity.id
_entity.type
_entity.pdbx_description
1 polymer ?
#
loop_
_entity_poly.entity_id
_entity_poly.type
_entity_poly.pdbx_seq_one_letter_code
_entity_poly.pdbx_strand_id
1 'polypeptide(L)'
;MRTAPFTLGRAWDLLESLLPLFASCPELDGVEPAGDVRRFEPLVSALVIVARAADPERAIDALARQRELRDVVERTARRLVVRFRLAQVDVRVAPRDEFGTVLFTATGTAAHVSAVRQRTTPGFAATEPDVYRQAGLPFIPPEIRAGTDEIELARQGRVPALVAREDIRGDLHMHTTFSDGRDSLTEMVTACATLGYEYIAITDHSVGASASRTVTIDQLARQRDEIERLREQFPSLAILHGIEADILPDGRLDFPDAVLAGLDIVLASLHERDGQSGARLTDRCVAAIRHPLVTVITHPSNQLVGQREGYDLDYPRLYAAAAETGTALEIDGAPGHLDLDGEHAREAVAAGATVSIDSDCHRARSLERQMRLGVGTARRGWVEPRHVLNTRPMAEVRAFIDAKRGQG
;
A
#
# COMPACT_ATOMS: atom_id res chain seq x y z
N MET A 1 5.84 2.77 30.09
CA MET A 1 5.57 3.95 29.24
C MET A 1 5.23 3.42 27.86
N ARG A 2 4.01 3.62 27.35
CA ARG A 2 3.68 3.20 25.98
C ARG A 2 4.54 4.01 25.01
N THR A 3 5.23 3.35 24.10
CA THR A 3 5.90 4.03 22.99
C THR A 3 4.85 4.73 22.14
N ALA A 4 5.15 5.94 21.66
CA ALA A 4 4.30 6.58 20.65
C ALA A 4 4.20 5.64 19.42
N PRO A 5 3.04 5.59 18.75
CA PRO A 5 2.91 4.81 17.52
C PRO A 5 3.90 5.30 16.46
N PHE A 6 4.26 4.43 15.53
CA PHE A 6 5.12 4.74 14.39
C PHE A 6 4.50 4.24 13.09
N THR A 7 4.96 4.77 11.96
CA THR A 7 4.36 4.45 10.65
C THR A 7 4.59 2.99 10.26
N LEU A 8 3.67 2.44 9.46
CA LEU A 8 3.80 1.10 8.88
C LEU A 8 5.10 0.93 8.09
N GLY A 9 5.52 1.96 7.35
CA GLY A 9 6.81 1.96 6.65
C GLY A 9 7.99 1.71 7.59
N ARG A 10 8.06 2.45 8.70
CA ARG A 10 9.10 2.24 9.72
C ARG A 10 8.99 0.85 10.35
N ALA A 11 7.77 0.35 10.54
CA ALA A 11 7.54 -0.98 11.06
C ALA A 11 8.14 -2.06 10.15
N TRP A 12 7.94 -1.94 8.83
CA TRP A 12 8.53 -2.89 7.88
C TRP A 12 10.06 -2.82 7.86
N ASP A 13 10.66 -1.63 7.90
CA ASP A 13 12.13 -1.48 7.92
C ASP A 13 12.76 -2.17 9.15
N LEU A 14 12.08 -2.09 10.29
CA LEU A 14 12.50 -2.78 11.50
C LEU A 14 12.34 -4.29 11.38
N LEU A 15 11.23 -4.76 10.82
CA LEU A 15 10.99 -6.19 10.61
C LEU A 15 11.96 -6.80 9.58
N GLU A 16 12.29 -6.11 8.49
CA GLU A 16 13.31 -6.55 7.53
C GLU A 16 14.68 -6.74 8.20
N SER A 17 14.99 -5.92 9.20
CA SER A 17 16.21 -6.06 10.00
C SER A 17 16.11 -7.20 11.04
N LEU A 18 14.91 -7.52 11.53
CA LEU A 18 14.69 -8.47 12.62
C LEU A 18 14.47 -9.89 12.13
N LEU A 19 13.63 -10.10 11.12
CA LEU A 19 13.22 -11.44 10.66
C LEU A 19 14.39 -12.37 10.34
N PRO A 20 15.51 -11.92 9.71
CA PRO A 20 16.68 -12.77 9.53
C PRO A 20 17.32 -13.28 10.84
N LEU A 21 17.22 -12.51 11.92
CA LEU A 21 17.71 -12.91 13.25
C LEU A 21 16.84 -14.03 13.84
N PHE A 22 15.52 -13.93 13.68
CA PHE A 22 14.61 -14.99 14.11
C PHE A 22 14.79 -16.25 13.26
N ALA A 23 14.95 -16.10 11.94
CA ALA A 23 15.18 -17.22 11.03
C ALA A 23 16.51 -17.96 11.29
N SER A 24 17.51 -17.28 11.85
CA SER A 24 18.80 -17.90 12.19
C SER A 24 18.85 -18.52 13.60
N CYS A 25 17.78 -18.41 14.39
CA CYS A 25 17.67 -19.00 15.72
C CYS A 25 17.30 -20.49 15.64
N PRO A 26 18.19 -21.44 16.01
CA PRO A 26 17.96 -22.88 15.84
C PRO A 26 16.77 -23.44 16.65
N GLU A 27 16.41 -22.77 17.73
CA GLU A 27 15.27 -23.13 18.57
C GLU A 27 13.91 -22.84 17.91
N LEU A 28 13.88 -22.05 16.84
CA LEU A 28 12.64 -21.66 16.15
C LEU A 28 12.44 -22.50 14.87
N ASP A 29 11.20 -22.94 14.64
CA ASP A 29 10.79 -23.63 13.40
C ASP A 29 9.73 -22.86 12.59
N GLY A 30 9.50 -21.60 12.95
CA GLY A 30 8.62 -20.68 12.24
C GLY A 30 8.54 -19.31 12.92
N VAL A 31 8.36 -18.26 12.14
CA VAL A 31 8.18 -16.89 12.62
C VAL A 31 7.22 -16.15 11.72
N GLU A 32 6.29 -15.43 12.31
CA GLU A 32 5.30 -14.62 11.62
C GLU A 32 5.20 -13.26 12.31
N PRO A 33 5.28 -12.13 11.58
CA PRO A 33 4.79 -10.85 12.09
C PRO A 33 3.33 -10.99 12.54
N ALA A 34 2.89 -10.16 13.48
CA ALA A 34 1.51 -10.11 13.95
C ALA A 34 1.12 -8.65 14.26
N GLY A 35 0.00 -8.48 14.96
CA GLY A 35 -0.51 -7.17 15.36
C GLY A 35 -0.81 -6.25 14.18
N ASP A 36 -0.62 -4.96 14.42
CA ASP A 36 -0.97 -3.87 13.51
C ASP A 36 -0.25 -4.00 12.16
N VAL A 37 1.02 -4.43 12.16
CA VAL A 37 1.80 -4.62 10.92
C VAL A 37 1.18 -5.68 10.03
N ARG A 38 0.76 -6.81 10.60
CA ARG A 38 0.14 -7.89 9.83
C ARG A 38 -1.24 -7.53 9.31
N ARG A 39 -1.92 -6.56 9.94
CA ARG A 39 -3.18 -5.97 9.44
C ARG A 39 -2.97 -4.75 8.53
N PHE A 40 -1.71 -4.38 8.26
CA PHE A 40 -1.33 -3.19 7.47
C PHE A 40 -1.92 -1.88 8.02
N GLU A 41 -2.07 -1.76 9.35
CA GLU A 41 -2.47 -0.47 9.93
C GLU A 41 -1.44 0.62 9.59
N PRO A 42 -1.87 1.82 9.16
CA PRO A 42 -0.94 2.90 8.79
C PRO A 42 -0.09 3.35 10.00
N LEU A 43 -0.65 3.29 11.20
CA LEU A 43 0.03 3.54 12.47
C LEU A 43 0.11 2.27 13.31
N VAL A 44 1.33 1.92 13.71
CA VAL A 44 1.67 0.71 14.43
C VAL A 44 2.00 1.05 15.88
N SER A 45 1.26 0.47 16.81
CA SER A 45 1.43 0.71 18.25
C SER A 45 2.62 -0.04 18.85
N ALA A 46 2.90 -1.24 18.36
CA ALA A 46 4.03 -2.08 18.73
C ALA A 46 4.34 -3.08 17.61
N LEU A 47 5.62 -3.47 17.48
CA LEU A 47 5.97 -4.63 16.65
C LEU A 47 5.62 -5.89 17.42
N VAL A 48 4.80 -6.75 16.83
CA VAL A 48 4.45 -8.05 17.41
C VAL A 48 4.97 -9.14 16.48
N ILE A 49 5.67 -10.11 17.05
CA ILE A 49 6.19 -11.27 16.33
C ILE A 49 5.74 -12.52 17.08
N VAL A 50 5.17 -13.48 16.37
CA VAL A 50 4.84 -14.80 16.91
C VAL A 50 5.78 -15.82 16.30
N ALA A 51 6.53 -16.51 17.14
CA ALA A 51 7.45 -17.57 16.74
C ALA A 51 6.97 -18.92 17.25
N ARG A 52 7.33 -19.97 16.52
CA ARG A 52 7.01 -21.36 16.83
C ARG A 52 8.26 -22.10 17.28
N ALA A 53 8.15 -22.82 18.38
CA ALA A 53 9.25 -23.60 18.96
C ALA A 53 8.73 -24.83 19.70
N ALA A 54 9.47 -25.93 19.67
CA ALA A 54 9.15 -27.10 20.48
C ALA A 54 9.32 -26.82 21.99
N ASP A 55 10.29 -25.99 22.34
CA ASP A 55 10.56 -25.51 23.70
C ASP A 55 10.56 -23.97 23.72
N PRO A 56 9.41 -23.34 24.03
CA PRO A 56 9.30 -21.89 24.05
C PRO A 56 10.28 -21.19 25.00
N GLU A 57 10.53 -21.75 26.19
CA GLU A 57 11.40 -21.13 27.18
C GLU A 57 12.84 -21.12 26.69
N ARG A 58 13.32 -22.25 26.18
CA ARG A 58 14.65 -22.33 25.56
C ARG A 58 14.79 -21.38 24.37
N ALA A 59 13.76 -21.22 23.55
CA ALA A 59 13.77 -20.27 22.43
C ALA A 59 13.86 -18.81 22.90
N ILE A 60 13.09 -18.44 23.93
CA ILE A 60 13.17 -17.11 24.55
C ILE A 60 14.59 -16.84 25.07
N ASP A 61 15.19 -17.84 25.74
CA ASP A 61 16.55 -17.77 26.27
C ASP A 61 17.59 -17.54 25.17
N ALA A 62 17.45 -18.25 24.04
CA ALA A 62 18.33 -18.10 22.88
C ALA A 62 18.20 -16.71 22.25
N LEU A 63 16.97 -16.23 22.04
CA LEU A 63 16.70 -14.90 21.49
C LEU A 63 17.25 -13.78 22.39
N ALA A 64 17.06 -13.87 23.70
CA ALA A 64 17.54 -12.87 24.65
C ALA A 64 19.08 -12.74 24.72
N ARG A 65 19.82 -13.72 24.20
CA ARG A 65 21.30 -13.68 24.09
C ARG A 65 21.78 -12.98 22.82
N GLN A 66 20.91 -12.77 21.83
CA GLN A 66 21.26 -12.06 20.60
C GLN A 66 21.56 -10.60 20.91
N ARG A 67 22.65 -10.08 20.34
CA ARG A 67 23.14 -8.71 20.63
C ARG A 67 22.07 -7.66 20.34
N GLU A 68 21.29 -7.87 19.29
CA GLU A 68 20.23 -6.98 18.81
C GLU A 68 19.01 -6.98 19.75
N LEU A 69 18.79 -8.04 20.53
CA LEU A 69 17.62 -8.23 21.41
C LEU A 69 17.98 -8.13 22.91
N ARG A 70 19.16 -7.61 23.25
CA ARG A 70 19.68 -7.59 24.63
C ARG A 70 19.01 -6.58 25.57
N ASP A 71 18.34 -5.55 25.06
CA ASP A 71 17.62 -4.55 25.87
C ASP A 71 16.23 -5.10 26.23
N VAL A 72 16.22 -6.02 27.20
CA VAL A 72 15.02 -6.74 27.66
C VAL A 72 14.20 -5.86 28.59
N VAL A 73 12.92 -5.69 28.27
CA VAL A 73 11.91 -5.00 29.08
C VAL A 73 11.14 -5.98 29.94
N GLU A 74 10.71 -7.10 29.35
CA GLU A 74 9.94 -8.15 30.01
C GLU A 74 10.38 -9.51 29.46
N ARG A 75 10.48 -10.52 30.32
CA ARG A 75 10.81 -11.89 29.92
C ARG A 75 10.04 -12.89 30.77
N THR A 76 9.41 -13.84 30.10
CA THR A 76 8.71 -14.99 30.67
C THR A 76 9.02 -16.23 29.82
N ALA A 77 8.55 -17.41 30.25
CA ALA A 77 8.74 -18.65 29.51
C ALA A 77 8.16 -18.63 28.07
N ARG A 78 7.26 -17.71 27.74
CA ARG A 78 6.57 -17.67 26.43
C ARG A 78 6.52 -16.29 25.77
N ARG A 79 7.14 -15.30 26.39
CA ARG A 79 7.08 -13.91 25.92
C ARG A 79 8.37 -13.17 26.24
N LEU A 80 8.86 -12.43 25.27
CA LEU A 80 10.02 -11.55 25.38
C LEU A 80 9.65 -10.20 24.80
N VAL A 81 9.72 -9.16 25.62
CA VAL A 81 9.55 -7.78 25.19
C VAL A 81 10.90 -7.10 25.24
N VAL A 82 11.34 -6.55 24.11
CA VAL A 82 12.65 -5.87 23.99
C VAL A 82 12.49 -4.49 23.40
N ARG A 83 13.48 -3.63 23.63
CA ARG A 83 13.64 -2.39 22.85
C ARG A 83 14.64 -2.62 21.72
N PHE A 84 14.20 -2.35 20.49
CA PHE A 84 15.02 -2.44 19.29
C PHE A 84 14.89 -1.13 18.50
N ARG A 85 16.00 -0.39 18.36
CA ARG A 85 16.05 0.90 17.63
C ARG A 85 14.91 1.87 18.00
N LEU A 86 14.70 2.04 19.32
CA LEU A 86 13.66 2.88 19.94
C LEU A 86 12.21 2.39 19.79
N ALA A 87 11.99 1.24 19.14
CA ALA A 87 10.70 0.58 19.09
C ALA A 87 10.62 -0.56 20.10
N GLN A 88 9.42 -0.82 20.63
CA GLN A 88 9.17 -2.01 21.44
C GLN A 88 8.77 -3.18 20.53
N VAL A 89 9.39 -4.34 20.74
CA VAL A 89 9.08 -5.59 20.04
C VAL A 89 8.54 -6.59 21.05
N ASP A 90 7.29 -7.02 20.88
CA ASP A 90 6.62 -8.09 21.65
C ASP A 90 6.76 -9.41 20.89
N VAL A 91 7.69 -10.24 21.34
CA VAL A 91 7.91 -11.59 20.81
C VAL A 91 7.12 -12.59 21.66
N ARG A 92 6.26 -13.37 21.01
CA ARG A 92 5.50 -14.45 21.64
C ARG A 92 5.94 -15.78 21.06
N VAL A 93 6.24 -16.76 21.90
CA VAL A 93 6.67 -18.08 21.45
C VAL A 93 5.64 -19.13 21.85
N ALA A 94 5.25 -19.96 20.89
CA ALA A 94 4.23 -20.98 21.06
C ALA A 94 4.67 -22.35 20.51
N PRO A 95 4.28 -23.46 21.17
CA PRO A 95 4.33 -24.79 20.59
C PRO A 95 3.48 -24.91 19.33
N ARG A 96 3.75 -25.96 18.56
CA ARG A 96 3.14 -26.21 17.25
C ARG A 96 1.62 -26.30 17.28
N ASP A 97 1.06 -26.92 18.31
CA ASP A 97 -0.37 -27.13 18.53
C ASP A 97 -1.12 -25.88 19.02
N GLU A 98 -0.38 -24.87 19.48
CA GLU A 98 -0.95 -23.59 19.95
C GLU A 98 -0.71 -22.42 18.99
N PHE A 99 0.24 -22.56 18.07
CA PHE A 99 0.76 -21.47 17.24
C PHE A 99 -0.33 -20.68 16.51
N GLY A 100 -1.26 -21.38 15.85
CA GLY A 100 -2.38 -20.76 15.13
C GLY A 100 -3.26 -19.90 16.02
N THR A 101 -3.58 -20.37 17.23
CA THR A 101 -4.33 -19.60 18.22
C THR A 101 -3.56 -18.37 18.69
N VAL A 102 -2.26 -18.50 18.97
CA VAL A 102 -1.43 -17.38 19.43
C VAL A 102 -1.27 -16.33 18.33
N LEU A 103 -1.03 -16.76 17.09
CA LEU A 103 -0.94 -15.87 15.92
C LEU A 103 -2.26 -15.14 15.67
N PHE A 104 -3.38 -15.86 15.68
CA PHE A 104 -4.72 -15.29 15.55
C PHE A 104 -4.97 -14.18 16.59
N THR A 105 -4.72 -14.51 17.86
CA THR A 105 -4.96 -13.61 19.01
C THR A 105 -4.02 -12.42 19.00
N ALA A 106 -2.76 -12.60 18.57
CA ALA A 106 -1.80 -11.53 18.44
C ALA A 106 -2.04 -10.64 17.21
N THR A 107 -2.72 -11.15 16.17
CA THR A 107 -2.99 -10.43 14.93
C THR A 107 -4.27 -9.61 14.98
N GLY A 108 -5.39 -10.21 15.40
CA GLY A 108 -6.70 -9.55 15.34
C GLY A 108 -6.83 -8.39 16.31
N THR A 109 -7.71 -7.43 15.99
CA THR A 109 -8.18 -6.48 17.01
C THR A 109 -8.90 -7.23 18.12
N ALA A 110 -9.00 -6.63 19.31
CA ALA A 110 -9.72 -7.23 20.42
C ALA A 110 -11.19 -7.54 20.05
N ALA A 111 -11.81 -6.67 19.25
CA ALA A 111 -13.17 -6.86 18.74
C ALA A 111 -13.28 -8.09 17.84
N HIS A 112 -12.41 -8.22 16.83
CA HIS A 112 -12.37 -9.38 15.95
C HIS A 112 -12.13 -10.69 16.71
N VAL A 113 -11.10 -10.71 17.58
CA VAL A 113 -10.75 -11.88 18.38
C VAL A 113 -11.92 -12.33 19.26
N SER A 114 -12.57 -11.38 19.94
CA SER A 114 -13.73 -11.65 20.78
C SER A 114 -14.90 -12.23 19.97
N ALA A 115 -15.23 -11.62 18.83
CA ALA A 115 -16.35 -12.05 17.99
C ALA A 115 -16.18 -13.48 17.44
N VAL A 116 -14.97 -13.85 17.03
CA VAL A 116 -14.67 -15.23 16.59
C VAL A 116 -14.69 -16.18 17.79
N ARG A 117 -14.06 -15.81 18.91
CA ARG A 117 -13.93 -16.70 20.08
C ARG A 117 -15.25 -17.01 20.78
N GLN A 118 -16.22 -16.10 20.75
CA GLN A 118 -17.58 -16.35 21.22
C GLN A 118 -18.27 -17.52 20.49
N ARG A 119 -17.74 -17.93 19.33
CA ARG A 119 -18.26 -19.03 18.50
C ARG A 119 -17.47 -20.32 18.63
N THR A 120 -16.35 -20.31 19.34
CA THR A 120 -15.47 -21.47 19.51
C THR A 120 -15.66 -22.11 20.88
N THR A 121 -15.47 -23.43 20.98
CA THR A 121 -15.20 -24.06 22.27
C THR A 121 -13.80 -23.66 22.78
N PRO A 122 -13.57 -23.55 24.10
CA PRO A 122 -12.24 -23.32 24.64
C PRO A 122 -11.22 -24.33 24.12
N GLY A 123 -10.10 -23.85 23.59
CA GLY A 123 -9.07 -24.70 23.01
C GLY A 123 -8.06 -23.95 22.16
N PHE A 124 -6.95 -24.65 21.91
CA PHE A 124 -5.88 -24.21 21.03
C PHE A 124 -6.05 -24.82 19.63
N ALA A 125 -5.33 -24.23 18.68
CA ALA A 125 -5.33 -24.65 17.29
C ALA A 125 -3.93 -24.46 16.72
N ALA A 126 -3.47 -25.45 15.96
CA ALA A 126 -2.15 -25.44 15.36
C ALA A 126 -2.01 -24.38 14.26
N THR A 127 -3.10 -24.10 13.52
CA THR A 127 -3.12 -23.11 12.44
C THR A 127 -4.25 -22.09 12.62
N GLU A 128 -4.10 -20.88 12.06
CA GLU A 128 -5.17 -19.89 12.09
C GLU A 128 -6.45 -20.35 11.34
N PRO A 129 -6.36 -20.98 10.15
CA PRO A 129 -7.55 -21.55 9.50
C PRO A 129 -8.34 -22.52 10.39
N ASP A 130 -7.67 -23.28 11.26
CA ASP A 130 -8.35 -24.17 12.20
C ASP A 130 -9.15 -23.38 13.26
N VAL A 131 -8.68 -22.21 13.70
CA VAL A 131 -9.44 -21.32 14.61
C VAL A 131 -10.75 -20.89 13.97
N TYR A 132 -10.73 -20.48 12.70
CA TYR A 132 -11.94 -20.10 11.97
C TYR A 132 -12.85 -21.30 11.72
N ARG A 133 -12.29 -22.47 11.40
CA ARG A 133 -13.08 -23.71 11.22
C ARG A 133 -13.81 -24.11 12.51
N GLN A 134 -13.14 -24.01 13.67
CA GLN A 134 -13.75 -24.22 14.99
C GLN A 134 -14.89 -23.22 15.27
N ALA A 135 -14.82 -22.00 14.72
CA ALA A 135 -15.84 -20.96 14.84
C ALA A 135 -16.98 -21.08 13.80
N GLY A 136 -16.93 -22.08 12.91
CA GLY A 136 -17.84 -22.22 11.78
C GLY A 136 -17.77 -21.01 10.83
N LEU A 137 -16.57 -20.49 10.58
CA LEU A 137 -16.32 -19.36 9.69
C LEU A 137 -15.27 -19.75 8.62
N PRO A 138 -15.31 -19.13 7.42
CA PRO A 138 -14.16 -19.17 6.53
C PRO A 138 -12.97 -18.42 7.14
N PHE A 139 -11.77 -18.66 6.62
CA PHE A 139 -10.59 -17.88 7.02
C PHE A 139 -10.78 -16.40 6.63
N ILE A 140 -10.55 -15.50 7.58
CA ILE A 140 -10.63 -14.06 7.37
C ILE A 140 -9.19 -13.50 7.26
N PRO A 141 -8.79 -12.91 6.12
CA PRO A 141 -7.49 -12.29 5.94
C PRO A 141 -7.18 -11.25 7.02
N PRO A 142 -5.94 -11.17 7.54
CA PRO A 142 -5.55 -10.20 8.57
C PRO A 142 -5.96 -8.75 8.33
N GLU A 143 -5.87 -8.31 7.08
CA GLU A 143 -6.07 -6.92 6.65
C GLU A 143 -7.49 -6.43 6.92
N ILE A 144 -8.47 -7.33 6.94
CA ILE A 144 -9.88 -6.98 7.16
C ILE A 144 -10.38 -7.35 8.57
N ARG A 145 -9.50 -7.73 9.50
CA ARG A 145 -9.84 -8.10 10.89
C ARG A 145 -10.09 -6.89 11.79
N ALA A 146 -10.99 -6.01 11.37
CA ALA A 146 -11.31 -4.77 12.08
C ALA A 146 -12.25 -4.99 13.28
N GLY A 147 -13.09 -6.04 13.26
CA GLY A 147 -14.16 -6.25 14.23
C GLY A 147 -15.41 -5.44 13.90
N THR A 148 -15.64 -5.13 12.62
CA THR A 148 -16.78 -4.41 12.08
C THR A 148 -17.78 -5.41 11.46
N ASP A 149 -18.03 -5.32 10.16
CA ASP A 149 -18.97 -6.16 9.42
C ASP A 149 -18.34 -7.43 8.83
N GLU A 150 -17.03 -7.63 8.98
CA GLU A 150 -16.31 -8.73 8.34
C GLU A 150 -16.77 -10.11 8.81
N ILE A 151 -17.18 -10.23 10.08
CA ILE A 151 -17.65 -11.50 10.66
C ILE A 151 -18.99 -11.89 10.04
N GLU A 152 -19.91 -10.94 9.89
CA GLU A 152 -21.23 -11.22 9.32
C GLU A 152 -21.13 -11.52 7.83
N LEU A 153 -20.30 -10.76 7.10
CA LEU A 153 -20.01 -11.05 5.69
C LEU A 153 -19.33 -12.41 5.50
N ALA A 154 -18.41 -12.80 6.40
CA ALA A 154 -17.81 -14.13 6.40
C ALA A 154 -18.84 -15.25 6.60
N ARG A 155 -19.83 -15.07 7.48
CA ARG A 155 -20.92 -16.04 7.65
C ARG A 155 -21.76 -16.22 6.40
N GLN A 156 -21.93 -15.15 5.63
CA GLN A 156 -22.67 -15.16 4.37
C GLN A 156 -21.83 -15.68 3.20
N GLY A 157 -20.57 -16.05 3.41
CA GLY A 157 -19.65 -16.45 2.34
C GLY A 157 -19.26 -15.30 1.42
N ARG A 158 -19.28 -14.06 1.94
CA ARG A 158 -19.05 -12.81 1.19
C ARG A 158 -17.71 -12.14 1.51
N VAL A 159 -16.74 -12.89 2.04
CA VAL A 159 -15.36 -12.41 2.14
C VAL A 159 -14.78 -12.38 0.72
N PRO A 160 -14.34 -11.21 0.23
CA PRO A 160 -13.85 -11.06 -1.14
C PRO A 160 -12.51 -11.77 -1.35
N ALA A 161 -12.22 -12.08 -2.62
CA ALA A 161 -10.88 -12.50 -3.04
C ALA A 161 -9.98 -11.27 -3.15
N LEU A 162 -9.39 -10.88 -2.01
CA LEU A 162 -8.57 -9.68 -1.90
C LEU A 162 -7.37 -9.72 -2.86
N VAL A 163 -7.07 -8.57 -3.47
CA VAL A 163 -5.91 -8.38 -4.37
C VAL A 163 -4.61 -8.82 -3.71
N ALA A 164 -3.73 -9.45 -4.48
CA ALA A 164 -2.42 -9.92 -4.05
C ALA A 164 -1.31 -9.33 -4.95
N ARG A 165 -0.05 -9.49 -4.52
CA ARG A 165 1.09 -8.96 -5.28
C ARG A 165 1.18 -9.58 -6.66
N GLU A 166 0.80 -10.84 -6.79
CA GLU A 166 0.86 -11.63 -8.02
C GLU A 166 -0.16 -11.16 -9.07
N ASP A 167 -1.22 -10.46 -8.63
CA ASP A 167 -2.21 -9.87 -9.53
C ASP A 167 -1.68 -8.59 -10.20
N ILE A 168 -0.68 -7.93 -9.59
CA ILE A 168 -0.12 -6.66 -10.08
C ILE A 168 0.82 -6.91 -11.25
N ARG A 169 0.48 -6.33 -12.41
CA ARG A 169 1.21 -6.49 -13.67
C ARG A 169 2.10 -5.30 -14.00
N GLY A 170 1.85 -4.14 -13.40
CA GLY A 170 2.65 -2.95 -13.62
C GLY A 170 2.48 -1.91 -12.54
N ASP A 171 3.33 -0.89 -12.60
CA ASP A 171 3.36 0.23 -11.67
C ASP A 171 3.18 1.55 -12.45
N LEU A 172 2.15 2.32 -12.09
CA LEU A 172 1.69 3.46 -12.90
C LEU A 172 2.09 4.83 -12.32
N HIS A 173 2.84 4.86 -11.20
CA HIS A 173 3.29 6.09 -10.59
C HIS A 173 4.71 5.95 -10.02
N MET A 174 5.68 6.61 -10.66
CA MET A 174 7.06 6.67 -10.16
C MET A 174 7.85 7.85 -10.72
N HIS A 175 8.92 8.21 -10.01
CA HIS A 175 9.73 9.40 -10.27
C HIS A 175 11.18 9.03 -10.56
N THR A 176 11.83 9.88 -11.36
CA THR A 176 13.21 9.70 -11.79
C THR A 176 14.02 10.95 -11.48
N THR A 177 15.29 10.96 -11.88
CA THR A 177 16.12 12.16 -11.78
C THR A 177 15.67 13.32 -12.67
N PHE A 178 14.65 13.14 -13.53
CA PHE A 178 14.03 14.25 -14.28
C PHE A 178 13.25 15.19 -13.35
N SER A 179 12.54 14.67 -12.34
CA SER A 179 12.07 15.44 -11.18
C SER A 179 12.94 15.14 -9.95
N ASP A 180 12.32 14.90 -8.81
CA ASP A 180 12.89 14.69 -7.48
C ASP A 180 13.15 13.22 -7.11
N GLY A 181 12.93 12.30 -8.04
CA GLY A 181 13.46 10.95 -7.95
C GLY A 181 14.98 10.96 -7.78
N ARG A 182 15.51 9.91 -7.14
CA ARG A 182 16.93 9.84 -6.75
C ARG A 182 17.74 8.85 -7.58
N ASP A 183 17.05 8.01 -8.34
CA ASP A 183 17.65 7.07 -9.27
C ASP A 183 17.23 7.45 -10.69
N SER A 184 18.12 7.22 -11.65
CA SER A 184 17.92 7.58 -13.05
C SER A 184 16.77 6.81 -13.69
N LEU A 185 16.26 7.33 -14.82
CA LEU A 185 15.26 6.64 -15.64
C LEU A 185 15.70 5.20 -15.98
N THR A 186 16.96 5.01 -16.41
CA THR A 186 17.53 3.69 -16.71
C THR A 186 17.54 2.76 -15.47
N GLU A 187 17.92 3.26 -14.29
CA GLU A 187 17.93 2.46 -13.05
C GLU A 187 16.51 2.05 -12.63
N MET A 188 15.53 2.96 -12.71
CA MET A 188 14.13 2.68 -12.41
C MET A 188 13.53 1.63 -13.36
N VAL A 189 13.73 1.80 -14.66
CA VAL A 189 13.24 0.85 -15.68
C VAL A 189 13.89 -0.53 -15.51
N THR A 190 15.20 -0.58 -15.25
CA THR A 190 15.93 -1.84 -15.03
C THR A 190 15.41 -2.59 -13.80
N ALA A 191 15.15 -1.87 -12.70
CA ALA A 191 14.58 -2.47 -11.50
C ALA A 191 13.16 -3.00 -11.73
N CYS A 192 12.32 -2.24 -12.44
CA CYS A 192 10.98 -2.68 -12.81
C CYS A 192 10.99 -3.93 -13.70
N ALA A 193 11.89 -4.00 -14.68
CA ALA A 193 12.08 -5.18 -15.51
C ALA A 193 12.52 -6.39 -14.67
N THR A 194 13.41 -6.18 -13.69
CA THR A 194 13.87 -7.23 -12.75
C THR A 194 12.72 -7.74 -11.87
N LEU A 195 11.79 -6.87 -11.49
CA LEU A 195 10.57 -7.23 -10.75
C LEU A 195 9.52 -7.94 -11.61
N GLY A 196 9.75 -8.07 -12.92
CA GLY A 196 8.88 -8.80 -13.83
C GLY A 196 7.59 -8.07 -14.21
N TYR A 197 7.55 -6.73 -14.10
CA TYR A 197 6.41 -5.97 -14.58
C TYR A 197 6.28 -6.08 -16.11
N GLU A 198 5.03 -6.09 -16.58
CA GLU A 198 4.67 -6.03 -18.00
C GLU A 198 4.69 -4.59 -18.51
N TYR A 199 4.32 -3.64 -17.66
CA TYR A 199 4.33 -2.23 -18.00
C TYR A 199 4.64 -1.34 -16.80
N ILE A 200 5.13 -0.14 -17.09
CA ILE A 200 5.36 0.91 -16.12
C ILE A 200 4.98 2.27 -16.71
N ALA A 201 4.70 3.24 -15.86
CA ALA A 201 4.62 4.64 -16.27
C ALA A 201 5.69 5.47 -15.55
N ILE A 202 6.43 6.26 -16.34
CA ILE A 202 7.31 7.30 -15.82
C ILE A 202 6.50 8.58 -15.71
N THR A 203 6.34 9.11 -14.50
CA THR A 203 5.36 10.17 -14.21
C THR A 203 6.00 11.26 -13.33
N ASP A 204 7.16 11.75 -13.75
CA ASP A 204 7.84 12.86 -13.09
C ASP A 204 6.91 14.08 -12.91
N HIS A 205 7.16 14.88 -11.87
CA HIS A 205 6.31 16.00 -11.50
C HIS A 205 6.38 17.18 -12.48
N SER A 206 5.23 17.79 -12.79
CA SER A 206 5.12 19.05 -13.53
C SER A 206 5.62 20.26 -12.72
N VAL A 207 5.74 21.44 -13.35
CA VAL A 207 6.44 22.62 -12.78
C VAL A 207 5.80 23.24 -11.54
N GLY A 208 4.49 23.14 -11.39
CA GLY A 208 3.70 23.66 -10.27
C GLY A 208 3.72 22.74 -9.05
N ALA A 209 4.19 21.50 -9.18
CA ALA A 209 4.16 20.51 -8.13
C ALA A 209 4.98 20.90 -6.90
N SER A 210 4.65 20.28 -5.78
CA SER A 210 5.33 20.49 -4.50
C SER A 210 6.64 19.71 -4.33
N ALA A 211 7.38 19.55 -5.41
CA ALA A 211 8.58 18.72 -5.50
C ALA A 211 9.89 19.51 -5.33
N SER A 212 10.97 18.81 -4.99
CA SER A 212 12.31 19.43 -4.89
C SER A 212 12.93 19.78 -6.24
N ARG A 213 12.50 19.09 -7.30
CA ARG A 213 12.82 19.32 -8.71
C ARG A 213 11.61 18.91 -9.53
N THR A 214 11.40 19.56 -10.66
CA THR A 214 10.26 19.34 -11.57
C THR A 214 10.74 19.28 -13.00
N VAL A 215 9.95 18.66 -13.87
CA VAL A 215 10.24 18.56 -15.30
C VAL A 215 9.59 19.73 -16.05
N THR A 216 10.34 20.39 -16.92
CA THR A 216 9.81 21.39 -17.86
C THR A 216 9.35 20.75 -19.17
N ILE A 217 8.55 21.47 -19.95
CA ILE A 217 8.11 21.01 -21.28
C ILE A 217 9.30 20.66 -22.19
N ASP A 218 10.38 21.44 -22.15
CA ASP A 218 11.60 21.16 -22.93
C ASP A 218 12.33 19.89 -22.46
N GLN A 219 12.25 19.59 -21.15
CA GLN A 219 12.84 18.37 -20.59
C GLN A 219 12.01 17.13 -20.93
N LEU A 220 10.68 17.24 -21.10
CA LEU A 220 9.84 16.13 -21.57
C LEU A 220 10.28 15.58 -22.92
N ALA A 221 10.77 16.43 -23.82
CA ALA A 221 11.32 15.97 -25.10
C ALA A 221 12.56 15.08 -24.89
N ARG A 222 13.45 15.47 -23.98
CA ARG A 222 14.66 14.68 -23.65
C ARG A 222 14.30 13.39 -22.94
N GLN A 223 13.32 13.44 -22.02
CA GLN A 223 12.81 12.26 -21.34
C GLN A 223 12.21 11.27 -22.35
N ARG A 224 11.44 11.76 -23.33
CA ARG A 224 10.92 10.93 -24.43
C ARG A 224 12.03 10.24 -25.20
N ASP A 225 13.07 10.97 -25.61
CA ASP A 225 14.20 10.38 -26.34
C ASP A 225 14.91 9.28 -25.54
N GLU A 226 15.01 9.42 -24.22
CA GLU A 226 15.57 8.38 -23.35
C GLU A 226 14.63 7.18 -23.19
N ILE A 227 13.32 7.43 -23.04
CA ILE A 227 12.29 6.37 -23.01
C ILE A 227 12.29 5.56 -24.31
N GLU A 228 12.38 6.18 -25.49
CA GLU A 228 12.43 5.43 -26.76
C GLU A 228 13.65 4.50 -26.83
N ARG A 229 14.83 4.97 -26.38
CA ARG A 229 16.03 4.12 -26.29
C ARG A 229 15.86 2.97 -25.30
N LEU A 230 15.13 3.19 -24.20
CA LEU A 230 14.86 2.12 -23.24
C LEU A 230 13.82 1.13 -23.76
N ARG A 231 12.83 1.56 -24.54
CA ARG A 231 11.89 0.65 -25.21
C ARG A 231 12.61 -0.30 -26.16
N GLU A 232 13.65 0.17 -26.85
CA GLU A 232 14.51 -0.68 -27.69
C GLU A 232 15.31 -1.70 -26.85
N GLN A 233 15.80 -1.28 -25.67
CA GLN A 233 16.59 -2.15 -24.76
C GLN A 233 15.73 -3.15 -23.99
N PHE A 234 14.47 -2.82 -23.70
CA PHE A 234 13.54 -3.62 -22.92
C PHE A 234 12.25 -3.91 -23.72
N PRO A 235 12.33 -4.65 -24.85
CA PRO A 235 11.19 -4.83 -25.76
C PRO A 235 9.99 -5.60 -25.15
N SER A 236 10.19 -6.29 -24.04
CA SER A 236 9.14 -7.02 -23.32
C SER A 236 8.44 -6.20 -22.23
N LEU A 237 8.93 -4.99 -21.93
CA LEU A 237 8.37 -4.08 -20.93
C LEU A 237 7.77 -2.87 -21.64
N ALA A 238 6.46 -2.67 -21.51
CA ALA A 238 5.83 -1.46 -22.05
C ALA A 238 6.12 -0.27 -21.13
N ILE A 239 6.90 0.69 -21.61
CA ILE A 239 7.26 1.89 -20.86
C ILE A 239 6.37 3.04 -21.32
N LEU A 240 5.45 3.51 -20.47
CA LEU A 240 4.57 4.64 -20.73
C LEU A 240 5.28 5.95 -20.36
N HIS A 241 5.29 6.91 -21.29
CA HIS A 241 5.76 8.26 -20.98
C HIS A 241 4.59 9.09 -20.46
N GLY A 242 4.55 9.31 -19.15
CA GLY A 242 3.50 10.06 -18.49
C GLY A 242 4.01 11.31 -17.77
N ILE A 243 3.12 11.88 -16.97
CA ILE A 243 3.39 13.01 -16.08
C ILE A 243 2.47 12.87 -14.87
N GLU A 244 2.94 13.31 -13.72
CA GLU A 244 2.08 13.72 -12.63
C GLU A 244 1.89 15.25 -12.71
N ALA A 245 0.74 15.67 -13.25
CA ALA A 245 0.41 17.07 -13.46
C ALA A 245 -0.26 17.67 -12.22
N ASP A 246 0.24 18.81 -11.75
CA ASP A 246 -0.38 19.53 -10.65
C ASP A 246 -1.77 20.08 -11.03
N ILE A 247 -2.73 19.99 -10.11
CA ILE A 247 -4.04 20.64 -10.22
C ILE A 247 -3.92 22.03 -9.60
N LEU A 248 -3.87 23.05 -10.45
CA LEU A 248 -3.61 24.44 -10.05
C LEU A 248 -4.71 25.02 -9.15
N PRO A 249 -4.45 26.12 -8.41
CA PRO A 249 -5.42 26.78 -7.53
C PRO A 249 -6.74 27.21 -8.19
N ASP A 250 -6.74 27.38 -9.52
CA ASP A 250 -7.91 27.72 -10.33
C ASP A 250 -8.61 26.50 -10.97
N GLY A 251 -8.10 25.28 -10.71
CA GLY A 251 -8.64 24.02 -11.22
C GLY A 251 -8.12 23.58 -12.58
N ARG A 252 -7.26 24.38 -13.24
CA ARG A 252 -6.58 23.94 -14.47
C ARG A 252 -5.45 22.95 -14.14
N LEU A 253 -5.05 22.17 -15.14
CA LEU A 253 -3.87 21.32 -15.05
C LEU A 253 -2.60 22.10 -15.35
N ASP A 254 -1.52 21.71 -14.70
CA ASP A 254 -0.20 22.25 -14.93
C ASP A 254 0.47 21.63 -16.16
N PHE A 255 0.00 22.10 -17.32
CA PHE A 255 0.59 22.11 -18.66
C PHE A 255 -0.54 22.29 -19.68
N PRO A 256 -0.28 22.86 -20.88
CA PRO A 256 -1.30 22.96 -21.91
C PRO A 256 -1.75 21.58 -22.39
N ASP A 257 -3.04 21.43 -22.71
CA ASP A 257 -3.63 20.18 -23.22
C ASP A 257 -2.87 19.62 -24.44
N ALA A 258 -2.35 20.50 -25.31
CA ALA A 258 -1.57 20.08 -26.47
C ALA A 258 -0.28 19.32 -26.09
N VAL A 259 0.32 19.65 -24.93
CA VAL A 259 1.47 18.92 -24.38
C VAL A 259 1.00 17.62 -23.75
N LEU A 260 -0.03 17.69 -22.90
CA LEU A 260 -0.58 16.53 -22.19
C LEU A 260 -1.10 15.44 -23.15
N ALA A 261 -1.72 15.83 -24.27
CA ALA A 261 -2.22 14.92 -25.29
C ALA A 261 -1.11 14.10 -25.98
N GLY A 262 0.14 14.59 -25.94
CA GLY A 262 1.30 13.87 -26.48
C GLY A 262 1.87 12.80 -25.53
N LEU A 263 1.41 12.73 -24.28
CA LEU A 263 1.84 11.74 -23.30
C LEU A 263 1.00 10.46 -23.43
N ASP A 264 1.55 9.34 -22.96
CA ASP A 264 0.86 8.05 -22.91
C ASP A 264 -0.22 8.01 -21.81
N ILE A 265 0.05 8.65 -20.68
CA ILE A 265 -0.83 8.68 -19.50
C ILE A 265 -0.64 10.01 -18.76
N VAL A 266 -1.71 10.54 -18.16
CA VAL A 266 -1.65 11.74 -17.31
C VAL A 266 -2.25 11.39 -15.96
N LEU A 267 -1.43 11.53 -14.93
CA LEU A 267 -1.81 11.53 -13.52
C LEU A 267 -2.05 12.98 -13.11
N ALA A 268 -2.98 13.23 -12.19
CA ALA A 268 -3.24 14.58 -11.68
C ALA A 268 -3.30 14.61 -10.16
N SER A 269 -2.57 15.55 -9.57
CA SER A 269 -2.35 15.65 -8.11
C SER A 269 -2.82 16.96 -7.54
N LEU A 270 -3.40 16.92 -6.34
CA LEU A 270 -3.77 18.12 -5.61
C LEU A 270 -2.69 18.48 -4.58
N HIS A 271 -1.97 19.59 -4.81
CA HIS A 271 -1.02 20.15 -3.84
C HIS A 271 -1.50 21.49 -3.30
N GLU A 272 -2.31 21.46 -2.23
CA GLU A 272 -2.85 22.67 -1.62
C GLU A 272 -1.83 23.37 -0.69
N ARG A 273 -1.61 24.67 -0.94
CA ARG A 273 -0.70 25.54 -0.15
C ARG A 273 -1.34 26.84 0.34
N ASP A 274 -2.48 27.23 -0.22
CA ASP A 274 -3.12 28.54 -0.04
C ASP A 274 -4.21 28.53 1.04
N GLY A 275 -4.48 27.38 1.65
CA GLY A 275 -5.52 27.20 2.67
C GLY A 275 -6.94 27.24 2.12
N GLN A 276 -7.15 26.77 0.89
CA GLN A 276 -8.49 26.68 0.29
C GLN A 276 -9.42 25.75 1.08
N SER A 277 -10.73 26.05 1.04
CA SER A 277 -11.74 25.24 1.72
C SER A 277 -11.89 23.86 1.07
N GLY A 278 -12.31 22.87 1.86
CA GLY A 278 -12.58 21.51 1.40
C GLY A 278 -13.54 21.43 0.19
N ALA A 279 -14.57 22.29 0.17
CA ALA A 279 -15.47 22.40 -0.98
C ALA A 279 -14.76 22.84 -2.27
N ARG A 280 -13.84 23.81 -2.17
CA ARG A 280 -13.06 24.28 -3.33
C ARG A 280 -12.04 23.24 -3.78
N LEU A 281 -11.40 22.53 -2.85
CA LEU A 281 -10.51 21.41 -3.15
C LEU A 281 -11.25 20.28 -3.86
N THR A 282 -12.45 19.95 -3.38
CA THR A 282 -13.35 18.98 -4.01
C THR A 282 -13.67 19.40 -5.44
N ASP A 283 -14.08 20.65 -5.67
CA ASP A 283 -14.45 21.12 -7.01
C ASP A 283 -13.26 21.07 -7.99
N ARG A 284 -12.06 21.41 -7.52
CA ARG A 284 -10.81 21.27 -8.30
C ARG A 284 -10.52 19.82 -8.66
N CYS A 285 -10.61 18.91 -7.70
CA CYS A 285 -10.38 17.49 -7.92
C CYS A 285 -11.42 16.90 -8.88
N VAL A 286 -12.70 17.22 -8.73
CA VAL A 286 -13.77 16.78 -9.64
C VAL A 286 -13.58 17.34 -11.05
N ALA A 287 -13.11 18.59 -11.18
CA ALA A 287 -12.77 19.15 -12.49
C ALA A 287 -11.63 18.37 -13.17
N ALA A 288 -10.58 18.01 -12.43
CA ALA A 288 -9.50 17.16 -12.93
C ALA A 288 -10.00 15.75 -13.31
N ILE A 289 -10.86 15.12 -12.49
CA ILE A 289 -11.50 13.84 -12.80
C ILE A 289 -12.31 13.91 -14.10
N ARG A 290 -12.97 15.02 -14.38
CA ARG A 290 -13.77 15.19 -15.61
C ARG A 290 -12.92 15.56 -16.83
N HIS A 291 -11.65 15.92 -16.65
CA HIS A 291 -10.77 16.26 -17.75
C HIS A 291 -10.47 15.03 -18.63
N PRO A 292 -10.63 15.09 -19.96
CA PRO A 292 -10.55 13.92 -20.84
C PRO A 292 -9.15 13.29 -20.91
N LEU A 293 -8.10 14.04 -20.57
CA LEU A 293 -6.73 13.52 -20.56
C LEU A 293 -6.33 12.83 -19.25
N VAL A 294 -7.01 13.13 -18.13
CA VAL A 294 -6.62 12.67 -16.78
C VAL A 294 -7.08 11.24 -16.55
N THR A 295 -6.13 10.32 -16.50
CA THR A 295 -6.40 8.89 -16.35
C THR A 295 -6.51 8.48 -14.89
N VAL A 296 -5.71 9.08 -14.00
CA VAL A 296 -5.62 8.73 -12.59
C VAL A 296 -5.56 10.01 -11.75
N ILE A 297 -6.29 10.05 -10.63
CA ILE A 297 -6.04 11.01 -9.55
C ILE A 297 -5.17 10.33 -8.51
N THR A 298 -4.01 10.93 -8.26
CA THR A 298 -2.98 10.45 -7.34
C THR A 298 -3.23 10.98 -5.93
N HIS A 299 -2.91 10.16 -4.92
CA HIS A 299 -2.98 10.43 -3.47
C HIS A 299 -3.96 11.57 -3.12
N PRO A 300 -5.29 11.35 -3.32
CA PRO A 300 -6.27 12.44 -3.39
C PRO A 300 -6.35 13.24 -2.09
N SER A 301 -6.17 12.60 -0.94
CA SER A 301 -6.20 13.26 0.36
C SER A 301 -4.92 14.03 0.64
N ASN A 302 -3.82 13.65 0.00
CA ASN A 302 -2.46 14.15 0.23
C ASN A 302 -2.08 14.13 1.72
N GLN A 303 -2.49 13.07 2.41
CA GLN A 303 -2.17 12.90 3.83
C GLN A 303 -0.69 12.58 4.01
N LEU A 304 -0.17 12.85 5.22
CA LEU A 304 1.12 12.34 5.64
C LEU A 304 0.92 11.56 6.95
N VAL A 305 0.98 10.23 6.88
CA VAL A 305 0.69 9.32 7.99
C VAL A 305 1.47 9.71 9.25
N GLY A 306 0.73 10.04 10.30
CA GLY A 306 1.27 10.45 11.60
C GLY A 306 1.84 11.87 11.66
N GLN A 307 1.69 12.67 10.60
CA GLN A 307 2.22 14.04 10.52
C GLN A 307 1.17 15.08 10.11
N ARG A 308 0.38 14.79 9.06
CA ARG A 308 -0.62 15.69 8.49
C ARG A 308 -1.87 14.91 8.12
N GLU A 309 -3.01 15.33 8.64
CA GLU A 309 -4.32 14.79 8.22
C GLU A 309 -4.58 15.13 6.75
N GLY A 310 -5.31 14.25 6.05
CA GLY A 310 -5.69 14.47 4.67
C GLY A 310 -6.66 15.65 4.49
N TYR A 311 -6.84 16.08 3.25
CA TYR A 311 -7.79 17.11 2.90
C TYR A 311 -9.23 16.70 3.23
N ASP A 312 -10.02 17.68 3.69
CA ASP A 312 -11.46 17.55 3.87
C ASP A 312 -12.16 17.61 2.51
N LEU A 313 -12.28 16.46 1.84
CA LEU A 313 -12.89 16.33 0.52
C LEU A 313 -14.28 15.69 0.61
N ASP A 314 -15.17 16.07 -0.30
CA ASP A 314 -16.42 15.32 -0.53
C ASP A 314 -16.11 14.07 -1.36
N TYR A 315 -15.64 13.04 -0.66
CA TYR A 315 -15.27 11.76 -1.24
C TYR A 315 -16.39 11.09 -2.07
N PRO A 316 -17.67 11.06 -1.61
CA PRO A 316 -18.77 10.57 -2.44
C PRO A 316 -18.86 11.26 -3.82
N ARG A 317 -18.66 12.58 -3.88
CA ARG A 317 -18.61 13.30 -5.17
C ARG A 317 -17.42 12.88 -6.03
N LEU A 318 -16.25 12.66 -5.44
CA LEU A 318 -15.06 12.17 -6.16
C LEU A 318 -15.31 10.77 -6.74
N TYR A 319 -15.83 9.84 -5.93
CA TYR A 319 -16.08 8.46 -6.37
C TYR A 319 -17.09 8.40 -7.51
N ALA A 320 -18.20 9.14 -7.38
CA ALA A 320 -19.22 9.20 -8.42
C ALA A 320 -18.66 9.77 -9.73
N ALA A 321 -17.87 10.85 -9.66
CA ALA A 321 -17.25 11.43 -10.84
C ALA A 321 -16.23 10.47 -11.48
N ALA A 322 -15.42 9.78 -10.68
CA ALA A 322 -14.42 8.82 -11.15
C ALA A 322 -15.07 7.62 -11.86
N ALA A 323 -16.14 7.08 -11.28
CA ALA A 323 -16.93 6.00 -11.87
C ALA A 323 -17.63 6.44 -13.18
N GLU A 324 -18.19 7.64 -13.21
CA GLU A 324 -18.87 8.20 -14.39
C GLU A 324 -17.90 8.41 -15.57
N THR A 325 -16.71 8.91 -15.30
CA THR A 325 -15.78 9.37 -16.34
C THR A 325 -14.70 8.35 -16.69
N GLY A 326 -14.64 7.23 -15.99
CA GLY A 326 -13.56 6.24 -16.16
C GLY A 326 -12.19 6.79 -15.78
N THR A 327 -12.11 7.60 -14.73
CA THR A 327 -10.84 8.01 -14.11
C THR A 327 -10.57 7.11 -12.91
N ALA A 328 -9.34 6.59 -12.79
CA ALA A 328 -8.97 5.77 -11.64
C ALA A 328 -8.58 6.64 -10.43
N LEU A 329 -8.78 6.11 -9.23
CA LEU A 329 -8.32 6.72 -7.97
C LEU A 329 -7.14 5.92 -7.43
N GLU A 330 -6.05 6.58 -7.09
CA GLU A 330 -4.84 5.95 -6.60
C GLU A 330 -4.97 5.41 -5.17
N ILE A 331 -4.28 4.30 -4.92
CA ILE A 331 -3.90 3.74 -3.63
C ILE A 331 -2.38 3.70 -3.62
N ASP A 332 -1.79 4.80 -3.17
CA ASP A 332 -0.36 5.07 -3.14
C ASP A 332 0.33 4.23 -2.06
N GLY A 333 1.28 3.40 -2.47
CA GLY A 333 2.12 2.58 -1.61
C GLY A 333 3.26 3.31 -0.90
N ALA A 334 3.45 4.61 -1.12
CA ALA A 334 4.45 5.41 -0.45
C ALA A 334 4.21 5.38 1.07
N PRO A 335 5.23 5.09 1.89
CA PRO A 335 5.01 4.79 3.30
C PRO A 335 4.63 6.02 4.13
N GLY A 336 4.80 7.22 3.55
CA GLY A 336 4.36 8.48 4.11
C GLY A 336 2.90 8.80 3.79
N HIS A 337 2.36 8.31 2.68
CA HIS A 337 1.02 8.66 2.17
C HIS A 337 0.01 7.57 2.53
N LEU A 338 0.16 6.35 1.98
CA LEU A 338 -0.84 5.27 2.10
C LEU A 338 -2.26 5.77 1.76
N ASP A 339 -2.39 6.37 0.58
CA ASP A 339 -3.54 7.19 0.15
C ASP A 339 -3.96 6.82 -1.28
N LEU A 340 -5.16 6.35 -1.57
CA LEU A 340 -6.36 6.28 -0.73
C LEU A 340 -6.24 5.26 0.41
N ASP A 341 -6.69 5.64 1.60
CA ASP A 341 -6.72 4.72 2.73
C ASP A 341 -7.71 3.56 2.50
N GLY A 342 -7.64 2.54 3.36
CA GLY A 342 -8.49 1.35 3.21
C GLY A 342 -9.99 1.64 3.27
N GLU A 343 -10.44 2.58 4.10
CA GLU A 343 -11.88 2.87 4.25
C GLU A 343 -12.41 3.54 2.99
N HIS A 344 -11.72 4.58 2.54
CA HIS A 344 -12.05 5.27 1.31
C HIS A 344 -11.89 4.39 0.07
N ALA A 345 -10.89 3.49 0.02
CA ALA A 345 -10.76 2.51 -1.07
C ALA A 345 -11.98 1.58 -1.14
N ARG A 346 -12.50 1.13 0.02
CA ARG A 346 -13.70 0.29 0.10
C ARG A 346 -14.93 1.02 -0.45
N GLU A 347 -15.09 2.29 -0.09
CA GLU A 347 -16.21 3.11 -0.56
C GLU A 347 -16.10 3.44 -2.05
N ALA A 348 -14.90 3.76 -2.54
CA ALA A 348 -14.65 4.04 -3.95
C ALA A 348 -15.04 2.85 -4.84
N VAL A 349 -14.58 1.63 -4.51
CA VAL A 349 -14.93 0.43 -5.29
C VAL A 349 -16.42 0.07 -5.18
N ALA A 350 -17.05 0.32 -4.03
CA ALA A 350 -18.48 0.12 -3.85
C ALA A 350 -19.32 1.11 -4.69
N ALA A 351 -18.81 2.31 -4.93
CA ALA A 351 -19.40 3.30 -5.83
C ALA A 351 -19.13 3.01 -7.33
N GLY A 352 -18.34 1.97 -7.64
CA GLY A 352 -18.02 1.56 -9.01
C GLY A 352 -16.77 2.23 -9.59
N ALA A 353 -15.99 2.96 -8.80
CA ALA A 353 -14.72 3.53 -9.26
C ALA A 353 -13.68 2.42 -9.49
N THR A 354 -12.84 2.59 -10.51
CA THR A 354 -11.61 1.81 -10.66
C THR A 354 -10.53 2.44 -9.79
N VAL A 355 -9.68 1.61 -9.16
CA VAL A 355 -8.51 2.09 -8.40
C VAL A 355 -7.19 1.75 -9.11
N SER A 356 -6.13 2.51 -8.87
CA SER A 356 -4.73 2.17 -9.23
C SER A 356 -3.97 1.86 -7.96
N ILE A 357 -3.14 0.81 -7.93
CA ILE A 357 -2.22 0.57 -6.82
C ILE A 357 -0.81 0.75 -7.35
N ASP A 358 -0.06 1.70 -6.83
CA ASP A 358 1.26 2.04 -7.33
C ASP A 358 2.22 2.28 -6.17
N SER A 359 3.46 2.56 -6.52
CA SER A 359 4.49 2.74 -5.52
C SER A 359 4.74 4.20 -5.16
N ASP A 360 4.52 5.17 -6.04
CA ASP A 360 5.08 6.54 -5.93
C ASP A 360 6.58 6.49 -5.53
N CYS A 361 7.32 5.67 -6.28
CA CYS A 361 8.72 5.42 -5.96
C CYS A 361 9.62 6.53 -6.48
N HIS A 362 10.39 7.09 -5.56
CA HIS A 362 11.50 7.99 -5.83
C HIS A 362 12.87 7.28 -5.81
N ARG A 363 12.87 5.95 -5.59
CA ARG A 363 14.05 5.10 -5.57
C ARG A 363 13.73 3.70 -6.04
N ALA A 364 14.55 3.16 -6.94
CA ALA A 364 14.42 1.84 -7.54
C ALA A 364 14.38 0.73 -6.48
N ARG A 365 15.25 0.82 -5.46
CA ARG A 365 15.32 -0.18 -4.38
C ARG A 365 14.06 -0.26 -3.51
N SER A 366 13.13 0.69 -3.62
CA SER A 366 11.93 0.75 -2.77
C SER A 366 10.67 0.25 -3.48
N LEU A 367 10.74 -0.01 -4.80
CA LEU A 367 9.61 -0.39 -5.65
C LEU A 367 8.81 -1.55 -5.07
N GLU A 368 9.46 -2.68 -4.78
CA GLU A 368 8.77 -3.87 -4.27
C GLU A 368 8.14 -3.62 -2.89
N ARG A 369 8.85 -2.89 -2.02
CA ARG A 369 8.37 -2.59 -0.67
C ARG A 369 7.16 -1.67 -0.70
N GLN A 370 7.19 -0.60 -1.50
CA GLN A 370 6.09 0.34 -1.62
C GLN A 370 4.88 -0.30 -2.29
N MET A 371 5.07 -1.09 -3.36
CA MET A 371 3.99 -1.90 -3.93
C MET A 371 3.35 -2.86 -2.90
N ARG A 372 4.16 -3.50 -2.04
CA ARG A 372 3.63 -4.33 -0.95
C ARG A 372 2.76 -3.54 0.02
N LEU A 373 3.13 -2.30 0.33
CA LEU A 373 2.34 -1.43 1.20
C LEU A 373 1.03 -1.01 0.52
N GLY A 374 1.07 -0.61 -0.76
CA GLY A 374 -0.13 -0.27 -1.54
C GLY A 374 -1.12 -1.43 -1.63
N VAL A 375 -0.62 -2.64 -1.97
CA VAL A 375 -1.45 -3.86 -1.97
C VAL A 375 -2.04 -4.12 -0.59
N GLY A 376 -1.25 -3.99 0.48
CA GLY A 376 -1.75 -4.14 1.85
C GLY A 376 -2.85 -3.15 2.22
N THR A 377 -2.68 -1.88 1.86
CA THR A 377 -3.70 -0.83 2.04
C THR A 377 -4.97 -1.15 1.26
N ALA A 378 -4.86 -1.56 0.00
CA ALA A 378 -6.00 -1.96 -0.82
C ALA A 378 -6.74 -3.17 -0.22
N ARG A 379 -6.01 -4.16 0.31
CA ARG A 379 -6.59 -5.34 0.96
C ARG A 379 -7.42 -4.97 2.19
N ARG A 380 -7.00 -3.96 2.97
CA ARG A 380 -7.82 -3.42 4.09
C ARG A 380 -9.13 -2.83 3.60
N GLY A 381 -9.13 -2.25 2.39
CA GLY A 381 -10.30 -1.72 1.72
C GLY A 381 -11.13 -2.73 0.94
N TRP A 382 -10.94 -4.03 1.19
CA TRP A 382 -11.73 -5.09 0.54
C TRP A 382 -11.58 -5.09 -1.00
N VAL A 383 -10.49 -4.52 -1.50
CA VAL A 383 -10.23 -4.41 -2.93
C VAL A 383 -9.90 -5.78 -3.52
N GLU A 384 -10.59 -6.15 -4.59
CA GLU A 384 -10.37 -7.36 -5.39
C GLU A 384 -9.61 -6.99 -6.67
N PRO A 385 -8.91 -7.94 -7.32
CA PRO A 385 -8.17 -7.66 -8.55
C PRO A 385 -9.00 -6.95 -9.63
N ARG A 386 -10.27 -7.35 -9.79
CA ARG A 386 -11.20 -6.75 -10.78
C ARG A 386 -11.42 -5.24 -10.60
N HIS A 387 -11.20 -4.69 -9.41
CA HIS A 387 -11.35 -3.26 -9.14
C HIS A 387 -10.11 -2.45 -9.53
N VAL A 388 -8.97 -3.12 -9.76
CA VAL A 388 -7.65 -2.49 -9.85
C VAL A 388 -7.20 -2.40 -11.31
N LEU A 389 -6.90 -1.20 -11.79
CA LEU A 389 -6.48 -0.92 -13.16
C LEU A 389 -5.22 -1.70 -13.53
N ASN A 390 -4.21 -1.68 -12.65
CA ASN A 390 -2.90 -2.26 -12.94
C ASN A 390 -2.78 -3.77 -12.64
N THR A 391 -3.92 -4.46 -12.52
CA THR A 391 -4.01 -5.94 -12.63
C THR A 391 -4.39 -6.41 -14.04
N ARG A 392 -4.79 -5.47 -14.90
CA ARG A 392 -5.21 -5.74 -16.28
C ARG A 392 -4.00 -5.86 -17.21
N PRO A 393 -4.09 -6.61 -18.32
CA PRO A 393 -3.07 -6.57 -19.36
C PRO A 393 -2.84 -5.16 -19.89
N MET A 394 -1.65 -4.90 -20.44
CA MET A 394 -1.33 -3.59 -21.03
C MET A 394 -2.35 -3.18 -22.10
N ALA A 395 -2.87 -4.12 -22.89
CA ALA A 395 -3.90 -3.84 -23.89
C ALA A 395 -5.19 -3.26 -23.27
N GLU A 396 -5.60 -3.77 -22.10
CA GLU A 396 -6.79 -3.28 -21.38
C GLU A 396 -6.52 -1.97 -20.63
N VAL A 397 -5.30 -1.77 -20.11
CA VAL A 397 -4.87 -0.47 -19.56
C VAL A 397 -4.89 0.60 -20.65
N ARG A 398 -4.40 0.28 -21.86
CA ARG A 398 -4.47 1.18 -23.01
C ARG A 398 -5.91 1.48 -23.41
N ALA A 399 -6.77 0.47 -23.48
CA ALA A 399 -8.18 0.66 -23.78
C ALA A 399 -8.89 1.56 -22.74
N PHE A 400 -8.51 1.45 -21.46
CA PHE A 400 -9.00 2.33 -20.41
C PHE A 400 -8.57 3.79 -20.63
N ILE A 401 -7.30 4.03 -20.95
CA ILE A 401 -6.76 5.36 -21.29
C ILE A 401 -7.48 5.94 -22.53
N ASP A 402 -7.62 5.14 -23.59
CA ASP A 402 -8.23 5.59 -24.85
C ASP A 402 -9.72 5.89 -24.68
N ALA A 403 -10.44 5.07 -23.90
CA ALA A 403 -11.84 5.32 -23.58
C ALA A 403 -12.01 6.63 -22.81
N LYS A 404 -11.11 6.92 -21.86
CA LYS A 404 -11.11 8.18 -21.11
C LYS A 404 -10.92 9.40 -22.03
N ARG A 405 -9.97 9.30 -22.98
CA ARG A 405 -9.68 10.35 -23.96
C ARG A 405 -10.78 10.56 -24.99
N GLY A 406 -11.54 9.51 -25.32
CA GLY A 406 -12.63 9.55 -26.30
C GLY A 406 -13.96 10.12 -25.77
N GLN A 407 -14.07 10.46 -24.49
CA GLN A 407 -15.28 11.04 -23.89
C GLN A 407 -15.40 12.57 -24.05
N GLY A 408 -14.38 13.23 -24.59
CA GLY A 408 -14.25 14.69 -24.70
C GLY A 408 -14.54 15.27 -26.08
#